data_AF-A0A356WAV7-F1
#
_entry.id   AF-A0A356WAV7-F1
#
_cell.length_a   1.000
_cell.length_b   1.000
_cell.length_c   1.000
_cell.angle_alpha   90.00
_cell.angle_beta   90.00
_cell.angle_gamma   90.00
#
_symmetry.space_group_name_H-M   'P 1'
#
loop_
_entity.id
_entity.type
_entity.pdbx_description
1 polymer ?
#
loop_
_entity_poly.entity_id
_entity_poly.type
_entity_poly.pdbx_seq_one_letter_code
_entity_poly.pdbx_strand_id
1 'polypeptide(L)'
;RIRKLNSNVEGAIGGAKTYEIEALGTDRILVTVPAASEEALMKDALGKTMTIVRRRVDPDGVSEIAITPQGNDRIILEAPGEPDPQRLKDLLSRDGKMTFNLVDNSPSAITSAQAGVPRAGYRLLEG
;
A
#
# COMPACT_ATOMS: atom_id res chain seq x y z
N ARG A 1 14.06 32.21 1.04
CA ARG A 1 12.75 31.53 1.19
C ARG A 1 12.80 30.02 0.81
N ILE A 2 13.99 29.44 0.60
CA ILE A 2 14.20 28.04 0.15
C ILE A 2 14.38 27.06 1.34
N ARG A 3 14.68 27.57 2.54
CA ARG A 3 14.85 26.77 3.78
C ARG A 3 13.55 26.12 4.31
N LYS A 4 12.38 26.45 3.74
CA LYS A 4 11.06 25.96 4.20
C LYS A 4 10.50 24.77 3.40
N LEU A 5 11.20 24.32 2.36
CA LEU A 5 10.82 23.12 1.59
C LEU A 5 11.48 21.83 2.11
N ASN A 6 12.36 21.93 3.12
CA ASN A 6 12.86 20.78 3.88
C ASN A 6 11.83 20.35 4.94
N SER A 7 10.55 20.31 4.55
CA SER A 7 9.49 19.81 5.42
C SER A 7 9.60 18.30 5.47
N ASN A 8 9.79 17.78 6.69
CA ASN A 8 9.57 16.37 6.99
C ASN A 8 8.22 15.97 6.38
N VAL A 9 8.22 15.02 5.45
CA VAL A 9 6.97 14.46 4.95
C VAL A 9 6.32 13.76 6.13
N GLU A 10 5.20 14.33 6.57
CA GLU A 10 4.33 13.89 7.65
C GLU A 10 3.85 12.47 7.32
N GLY A 11 4.52 11.47 7.92
CA GLY A 11 4.29 10.05 7.61
C GLY A 11 5.50 9.14 7.88
N ALA A 12 6.71 9.70 8.04
CA ALA A 12 7.89 8.95 8.42
C ALA A 12 8.06 8.90 9.95
N ILE A 13 7.82 7.72 10.54
CA ILE A 13 8.26 7.39 11.89
C ILE A 13 9.80 7.32 11.83
N GLY A 14 10.46 8.42 12.20
CA GLY A 14 11.93 8.53 12.23
C GLY A 14 12.44 9.64 11.32
N GLY A 15 12.86 10.75 11.93
CA GLY A 15 13.23 12.02 11.28
C GLY A 15 14.50 12.01 10.40
N ALA A 16 14.61 11.07 9.45
CA ALA A 16 15.60 11.14 8.39
C ALA A 16 15.10 12.07 7.26
N LYS A 17 15.97 13.00 6.81
CA LYS A 17 15.67 13.89 5.69
C LYS A 17 15.65 13.08 4.39
N THR A 18 14.47 12.85 3.82
CA THR A 18 14.30 12.03 2.60
C THR A 18 14.98 12.63 1.37
N TYR A 19 15.11 13.96 1.31
CA TYR A 19 15.68 14.67 0.18
C TYR A 19 16.67 15.73 0.64
N GLU A 20 17.78 15.85 -0.07
CA GLU A 20 18.69 16.98 -0.03
C GLU A 20 18.37 17.91 -1.19
N ILE A 21 18.19 19.20 -0.89
CA ILE A 21 17.76 20.19 -1.86
C ILE A 21 18.82 21.28 -1.90
N GLU A 22 19.48 21.41 -3.05
CA GLU A 22 20.48 22.43 -3.32
C GLU A 22 19.98 23.39 -4.41
N ALA A 23 20.16 24.69 -4.22
CA ALA A 23 19.82 25.68 -5.24
C ALA A 23 21.02 25.89 -6.16
N LEU A 24 20.87 25.58 -7.45
CA LEU A 24 21.86 25.84 -8.50
C LEU A 24 21.51 27.17 -9.18
N GLY A 25 21.89 28.28 -8.55
CA GLY A 25 21.61 29.63 -9.06
C GLY A 25 20.18 30.13 -8.78
N THR A 26 19.68 31.02 -9.62
CA THR A 26 18.40 31.74 -9.39
C THR A 26 17.18 30.97 -9.88
N ASP A 27 17.34 30.00 -10.79
CA ASP A 27 16.21 29.36 -11.50
C ASP A 27 16.29 27.82 -11.54
N ARG A 28 17.22 27.20 -10.80
CA ARG A 28 17.33 25.73 -10.75
C ARG A 28 17.51 25.22 -9.33
N ILE A 29 16.91 24.07 -9.07
CA ILE A 29 17.00 23.34 -7.81
C ILE A 29 17.44 21.91 -8.15
N LEU A 30 18.52 21.46 -7.52
CA LEU A 30 18.95 20.07 -7.51
C LEU A 30 18.31 19.39 -6.31
N VAL A 31 17.62 18.27 -6.56
CA VAL A 31 17.05 17.43 -5.51
C VAL A 31 17.74 16.08 -5.59
N THR A 32 18.41 15.69 -4.53
CA THR A 32 19.15 14.43 -4.41
C THR A 32 18.53 13.60 -3.30
N VAL A 33 18.42 12.29 -3.50
CA VAL A 33 18.09 11.35 -2.43
C VAL A 33 19.42 10.83 -1.87
N PRO A 34 19.76 11.12 -0.60
CA PRO A 34 20.97 10.57 0.00
C PRO A 34 20.86 9.05 0.12
N ALA A 35 21.96 8.32 -0.05
CA ALA A 35 21.99 6.86 0.09
C ALA A 35 21.46 6.37 1.46
N ALA A 36 21.73 7.12 2.53
CA ALA A 36 21.19 6.83 3.87
C ALA A 36 19.66 6.91 3.92
N SER A 37 19.04 7.79 3.11
CA SER A 37 17.59 7.91 3.00
C SER A 37 17.00 6.76 2.18
N GLU A 38 17.71 6.25 1.18
CA GLU A 38 17.30 5.04 0.44
C GLU A 38 17.26 3.83 1.38
N GLU A 39 18.31 3.61 2.18
CA GLU A 39 18.33 2.51 3.16
C GLU A 39 17.21 2.62 4.20
N ALA A 40 16.95 3.84 4.68
CA ALA A 40 15.86 4.09 5.63
C ALA A 40 14.50 3.79 5.00
N LEU A 41 14.27 4.22 3.76
CA LEU A 41 13.05 3.93 3.02
C LEU A 41 12.87 2.44 2.75
N MET A 42 13.95 1.73 2.39
CA MET A 42 13.90 0.27 2.21
C MET A 42 13.53 -0.45 3.51
N LYS A 43 14.13 -0.06 4.64
CA LYS A 43 13.80 -0.65 5.95
C LYS A 43 12.35 -0.38 6.37
N ASP A 44 11.87 0.85 6.16
CA ASP A 44 10.47 1.22 6.42
C ASP A 44 9.50 0.44 5.51
N ALA A 45 9.80 0.35 4.22
CA ALA A 45 9.01 -0.43 3.26
C ALA A 45 8.97 -1.92 3.64
N LEU A 46 10.09 -2.49 4.08
CA LEU A 46 10.18 -3.87 4.54
C LEU A 46 9.31 -4.10 5.79
N GLY A 47 9.41 -3.22 6.80
CA GLY A 47 8.59 -3.29 8.02
C GLY A 47 7.09 -3.14 7.74
N LYS A 48 6.71 -2.22 6.84
CA LYS A 48 5.33 -2.08 6.37
C LYS A 48 4.84 -3.35 5.67
N THR A 49 5.66 -3.92 4.79
CA THR A 49 5.35 -5.17 4.07
C THR A 49 5.14 -6.32 5.04
N MET A 50 6.03 -6.51 6.01
CA MET A 50 5.88 -7.52 7.06
C MET A 50 4.57 -7.36 7.84
N THR A 51 4.19 -6.12 8.16
CA THR A 51 2.92 -5.82 8.84
C THR A 51 1.71 -6.19 8.00
N ILE A 52 1.74 -5.89 6.70
CA ILE A 52 0.67 -6.24 5.75
C ILE A 52 0.56 -7.75 5.60
N VAL A 53 1.69 -8.44 5.43
CA VAL A 53 1.74 -9.91 5.34
C VAL A 53 1.15 -10.54 6.59
N ARG A 54 1.51 -10.05 7.79
CA ARG A 54 0.97 -10.55 9.05
C ARG A 54 -0.56 -10.46 9.09
N ARG A 55 -1.12 -9.28 8.81
CA ARG A 55 -2.58 -9.05 8.81
C ARG A 55 -3.33 -9.89 7.79
N ARG A 56 -2.65 -10.29 6.70
CA ARG A 56 -3.24 -11.13 5.65
C ARG A 56 -3.27 -12.59 6.06
N VAL A 57 -2.15 -13.13 6.54
CA VAL A 57 -2.03 -14.56 6.86
C VAL A 57 -2.73 -14.89 8.18
N ASP A 58 -2.69 -13.99 9.16
CA ASP A 58 -3.34 -14.17 10.46
C ASP A 58 -4.11 -12.90 10.86
N PRO A 59 -5.35 -12.75 10.37
CA PRO A 59 -6.18 -11.59 10.71
C PRO A 59 -6.60 -11.59 12.19
N ASP A 60 -6.68 -12.77 12.81
CA ASP A 60 -7.17 -12.96 14.19
C ASP A 60 -6.04 -12.86 15.23
N GLY A 61 -4.78 -12.96 14.81
CA GLY A 61 -3.60 -12.83 15.68
C GLY A 61 -3.38 -14.04 16.59
N VAL A 62 -4.01 -15.17 16.29
CA VAL A 62 -4.01 -16.37 17.16
C VAL A 62 -2.87 -17.32 16.80
N SER A 63 -2.32 -17.23 15.58
CA SER A 63 -1.28 -18.12 15.11
C SER A 63 0.11 -17.61 15.48
N GLU A 64 0.96 -18.50 15.99
CA GLU A 64 2.38 -18.22 16.22
C GLU A 64 3.15 -18.25 14.88
N ILE A 65 2.96 -17.24 14.05
CA ILE A 65 3.65 -17.09 12.76
C ILE A 65 4.92 -16.25 12.95
N ALA A 66 6.04 -16.73 12.39
CA ALA A 66 7.29 -15.97 12.34
C ALA A 66 7.48 -15.33 10.96
N ILE A 67 7.76 -14.03 10.96
CA ILE A 67 8.06 -13.25 9.76
C ILE A 67 9.38 -12.54 10.01
N THR A 68 10.40 -12.85 9.22
CA THR A 68 11.74 -12.28 9.37
C THR A 68 12.26 -11.72 8.06
N PRO A 69 12.96 -10.58 8.07
CA PRO A 69 13.62 -10.07 6.88
C PRO A 69 14.82 -10.94 6.49
N GLN A 70 14.99 -11.18 5.19
CA GLN A 70 16.14 -11.87 4.62
C GLN A 70 16.86 -10.90 3.68
N GLY A 71 17.99 -10.35 4.13
CA GLY A 71 18.73 -9.34 3.37
C GLY A 71 17.96 -8.01 3.31
N ASN A 72 17.98 -7.35 2.14
CA ASN A 72 17.45 -5.99 1.97
C ASN A 72 16.08 -5.94 1.29
N ASP A 73 15.65 -7.03 0.64
CA ASP A 73 14.51 -7.05 -0.28
C ASP A 73 13.61 -8.29 -0.15
N ARG A 74 13.91 -9.22 0.76
CA ARG A 74 13.15 -10.47 0.93
C ARG A 74 12.68 -10.67 2.36
N ILE A 75 11.66 -11.50 2.50
CA ILE A 75 11.06 -11.88 3.78
C ILE A 75 10.89 -13.40 3.79
N ILE A 76 11.22 -14.02 4.91
CA ILE A 76 10.92 -15.42 5.21
C ILE A 76 9.66 -15.44 6.07
N LEU A 77 8.71 -16.30 5.67
CA LEU A 77 7.46 -16.56 6.38
C LEU A 77 7.45 -18.02 6.83
N GLU A 78 7.30 -18.23 8.13
CA GLU A 78 7.15 -19.54 8.74
C GLU A 78 5.80 -19.60 9.46
N ALA A 79 4.91 -20.45 8.97
CA ALA A 79 3.56 -20.62 9.49
C ALA A 79 3.40 -22.07 10.03
N PRO A 80 3.76 -22.33 11.30
CA PRO A 80 3.55 -23.64 11.89
C PRO A 80 2.05 -23.92 12.02
N GLY A 81 1.62 -25.13 11.62
CA GLY A 81 0.21 -25.53 11.66
C GLY A 81 -0.61 -25.21 10.42
N GLU A 82 -0.03 -24.51 9.42
CA GLU A 82 -0.63 -24.40 8.10
C GLU A 82 -0.06 -25.48 7.16
N PRO A 83 -0.88 -26.44 6.69
CA PRO A 83 -0.41 -27.53 5.85
C PRO A 83 -0.31 -27.16 4.36
N ASP A 84 -0.97 -26.08 3.92
CA ASP A 84 -1.04 -25.70 2.50
C ASP A 84 -0.32 -24.37 2.20
N PRO A 85 0.94 -24.42 1.71
CA PRO A 85 1.66 -23.22 1.30
C PRO A 85 1.04 -22.52 0.08
N GLN A 86 0.29 -23.24 -0.77
CA GLN A 86 -0.33 -22.66 -1.96
C GLN A 86 -1.47 -21.73 -1.57
N ARG A 87 -2.30 -22.11 -0.60
CA ARG A 87 -3.34 -21.26 -0.02
C ARG A 87 -2.78 -19.93 0.51
N LEU A 88 -1.64 -19.97 1.21
CA LEU A 88 -0.97 -18.77 1.71
C LEU A 88 -0.48 -17.87 0.59
N LYS A 89 0.13 -18.47 -0.43
CA LYS A 89 0.58 -17.75 -1.62
C LYS A 89 -0.58 -17.08 -2.35
N ASP A 90 -1.70 -17.76 -2.51
CA ASP A 90 -2.89 -17.24 -3.19
C ASP A 90 -3.51 -16.06 -2.41
N LEU A 91 -3.56 -16.18 -1.09
CA LEU A 91 -4.06 -15.11 -0.20
C LEU A 91 -3.16 -13.86 -0.27
N LEU A 92 -1.84 -14.04 -0.32
CA LEU A 92 -0.88 -12.94 -0.45
C LEU A 92 -0.89 -12.33 -1.87
N SER A 93 -1.17 -13.13 -2.90
CA SER A 93 -1.17 -12.69 -4.30
C SER A 93 -2.45 -11.94 -4.71
N ARG A 94 -3.49 -11.96 -3.87
CA ARG A 94 -4.75 -11.27 -4.16
C ARG A 94 -4.60 -9.76 -4.01
N ASP A 95 -4.93 -9.02 -5.07
CA ASP A 95 -4.99 -7.55 -5.01
C ASP A 95 -6.09 -7.10 -4.04
N GLY A 96 -5.69 -6.33 -3.03
CA GLY A 96 -6.58 -5.83 -1.97
C GLY A 96 -7.31 -4.55 -2.34
N LYS A 97 -7.74 -4.39 -3.61
CA LYS A 97 -8.39 -3.15 -4.05
C LYS A 97 -9.84 -3.11 -3.55
N MET A 98 -10.07 -2.34 -2.49
CA MET A 98 -11.41 -2.03 -1.99
C MET A 98 -11.92 -0.73 -2.61
N THR A 99 -13.11 -0.76 -3.19
CA THR A 99 -13.79 0.42 -3.72
C THR A 99 -15.17 0.55 -3.08
N PHE A 100 -15.50 1.74 -2.60
CA PHE A 100 -16.84 2.06 -2.13
C PHE A 100 -17.59 2.74 -3.27
N ASN A 101 -18.74 2.18 -3.64
CA ASN A 101 -19.59 2.71 -4.70
C ASN A 101 -20.95 3.05 -4.09
N LEU A 102 -21.51 4.21 -4.44
CA LEU A 102 -22.85 4.59 -4.02
C LEU A 102 -23.88 3.80 -4.84
N VAL A 103 -24.89 3.24 -4.17
CA VAL A 103 -25.91 2.41 -4.80
C VAL A 103 -27.19 3.21 -5.01
N ASP A 104 -27.73 3.20 -6.22
CA ASP A 104 -29.06 3.72 -6.55
C ASP A 104 -30.04 2.55 -6.69
N ASN A 105 -30.94 2.41 -5.72
CA ASN A 105 -31.93 1.33 -5.67
C ASN A 105 -33.29 1.74 -6.27
N SER A 106 -33.38 2.86 -6.97
CA SER A 106 -34.67 3.29 -7.55
C SER A 106 -35.13 2.31 -8.64
N PRO A 107 -36.41 1.85 -8.62
CA PRO A 107 -36.91 0.89 -9.61
C PRO A 107 -36.74 1.36 -11.06
N SER A 108 -36.85 2.67 -11.31
CA SER A 108 -36.65 3.27 -12.62
C SER A 108 -35.18 3.22 -13.08
N ALA A 109 -34.22 3.45 -12.19
CA ALA A 109 -32.79 3.33 -12.50
C ALA A 109 -32.40 1.88 -12.77
N ILE A 110 -32.90 0.94 -11.97
CA ILE A 110 -32.67 -0.51 -12.16
C ILE A 110 -33.22 -0.97 -13.50
N THR A 111 -34.48 -0.64 -13.81
CA THR A 111 -35.12 -1.01 -15.08
C THR A 111 -34.36 -0.44 -16.28
N SER A 112 -33.93 0.83 -16.20
CA SER A 112 -33.16 1.47 -17.27
C SER A 112 -31.78 0.83 -17.44
N ALA A 113 -31.11 0.48 -16.33
CA ALA A 113 -29.82 -0.21 -16.35
C ALA A 113 -29.93 -1.64 -16.91
N GLN A 114 -30.99 -2.39 -16.56
CA GLN A 114 -31.28 -3.71 -17.12
C GLN A 114 -31.60 -3.65 -18.63
N ALA A 115 -32.21 -2.54 -19.08
CA ALA A 115 -32.41 -2.26 -20.50
C ALA A 115 -31.14 -1.79 -21.23
N GLY A 116 -29.98 -1.79 -20.56
CA GLY A 116 -28.69 -1.39 -21.14
C GLY A 116 -28.42 0.11 -21.16
N VAL A 117 -29.26 0.93 -20.52
CA VAL A 117 -29.14 2.39 -20.47
C VAL A 117 -28.99 2.86 -19.01
N PRO A 118 -27.85 2.55 -18.35
CA PRO A 118 -27.59 3.08 -17.02
C PRO A 118 -27.37 4.60 -17.09
N ARG A 119 -27.63 5.29 -15.97
CA ARG A 119 -27.28 6.70 -15.81
C ARG A 119 -25.77 6.90 -15.95
N ALA A 120 -25.34 8.07 -16.43
CA ALA A 120 -23.91 8.39 -16.54
C ALA A 120 -23.21 8.24 -15.18
N GLY A 121 -22.10 7.49 -15.15
CA GLY A 121 -21.35 7.20 -13.92
C GLY A 121 -21.88 6.00 -13.11
N TYR A 122 -22.97 5.37 -13.54
CA TYR A 122 -23.51 4.16 -12.92
C TYR A 122 -23.21 2.94 -13.79
N ARG A 123 -23.03 1.80 -13.14
CA ARG A 123 -22.92 0.49 -13.80
C ARG A 123 -23.89 -0.46 -13.11
N LEU A 124 -24.55 -1.31 -13.88
CA LEU A 124 -25.31 -2.43 -13.32
C LEU A 124 -24.33 -3.39 -12.64
N LEU A 125 -24.52 -3.63 -11.36
CA LEU A 125 -23.81 -4.68 -10.64
C LEU A 125 -24.71 -5.92 -10.68
N GLU A 126 -24.25 -6.95 -11.38
CA GLU A 126 -24.86 -8.27 -11.28
C GLU A 126 -24.33 -8.94 -10.01
N GLY A 127 -25.25 -9.33 -9.14
CA GLY A 127 -24.95 -10.05 -7.89
C GLY A 127 -24.73 -11.53 -8.10
#